data_AF-W7D4W9-F1
#
_entry.id   AF-W7D4W9-F1
#
_cell.length_a   1.000
_cell.length_b   1.000
_cell.length_c   1.000
_cell.angle_alpha   90.00
_cell.angle_beta   90.00
_cell.angle_gamma   90.00
#
_symmetry.space_group_name_H-M   'P 1'
#
loop_
_entity.id
_entity.type
_entity.pdbx_description
1 polymer ?
#
loop_
_entity_poly.entity_id
_entity_poly.type
_entity_poly.pdbx_seq_one_letter_code
_entity_poly.pdbx_strand_id
1 'polypeptide(L)' 'MVQKKGLIQGALVLKHVEADITTGKVVAVVFADYDLDNINGNIDYSISSSRMHSVNDAVIVGVWDV' A
#
# COMPACT_ATOMS: atom_id res chain seq x y z
N MET A 1 -14.30 -2.95 -25.90
CA MET A 1 -13.26 -3.84 -25.33
C MET A 1 -13.23 -3.59 -23.83
N VAL A 2 -13.39 -4.63 -23.00
CA VAL A 2 -13.24 -4.47 -21.54
C VAL A 2 -11.74 -4.47 -21.24
N GLN A 3 -11.24 -3.34 -20.75
CA GLN A 3 -9.83 -3.20 -20.37
C GLN A 3 -9.60 -4.00 -19.08
N LYS A 4 -8.74 -5.03 -19.14
CA LYS A 4 -8.30 -5.74 -17.93
C LYS A 4 -7.45 -4.79 -17.09
N LYS A 5 -7.82 -4.63 -15.82
CA LYS A 5 -7.08 -3.81 -14.84
C LYS A 5 -6.41 -4.74 -13.83
N GLY A 6 -5.17 -4.43 -13.47
CA GLY A 6 -4.50 -5.06 -12.34
C GLY A 6 -5.17 -4.65 -11.03
N LEU A 7 -5.21 -5.58 -10.08
CA LEU A 7 -5.70 -5.32 -8.72
C LEU A 7 -4.52 -5.42 -7.76
N ILE A 8 -4.33 -4.38 -6.95
CA ILE A 8 -3.41 -4.41 -5.81
C ILE A 8 -4.24 -4.87 -4.61
N GLN A 9 -3.81 -5.95 -3.97
CA GLN A 9 -4.47 -6.52 -2.79
C GLN A 9 -3.64 -6.25 -1.55
N GLY A 10 -4.30 -6.06 -0.40
CA GLY A 10 -3.60 -5.94 0.88
C GLY A 10 -2.73 -4.69 1.04
N ALA A 11 -2.97 -3.63 0.25
CA ALA A 11 -2.24 -2.39 0.41
C ALA A 11 -2.44 -1.82 1.82
N LEU A 12 -1.33 -1.50 2.49
CA LEU A 12 -1.36 -0.86 3.82
C LEU A 12 -1.88 0.57 3.68
N VAL A 13 -2.54 1.08 4.72
CA VAL A 13 -3.04 2.45 4.77
C VAL A 13 -2.29 3.19 5.85
N LEU A 14 -1.69 4.34 5.51
CA LEU A 14 -1.08 5.18 6.55
C LEU A 14 -2.15 5.74 7.47
N LYS A 15 -1.85 5.77 8.77
CA LYS A 15 -2.80 6.14 9.83
C LYS A 15 -3.50 7.47 9.58
N HIS A 16 -2.81 8.48 9.05
CA HIS A 16 -3.42 9.79 8.78
C HIS A 16 -4.42 9.78 7.62
N VAL A 17 -4.43 8.73 6.80
CA VAL A 17 -5.33 8.57 5.65
C VAL A 17 -6.60 7.80 6.02
N GLU A 18 -6.58 7.04 7.13
CA GLU A 18 -7.66 6.11 7.51
C GLU A 18 -9.03 6.80 7.64
N ALA A 19 -9.09 8.06 8.06
CA ALA A 19 -10.35 8.79 8.22
C ALA A 19 -11.03 9.13 6.89
N ASP A 20 -10.25 9.30 5.81
CA ASP A 20 -10.73 9.81 4.52
C ASP A 20 -10.96 8.69 3.50
N ILE A 21 -10.48 7.47 3.79
CA ILE A 21 -10.53 6.35 2.85
C ILE A 21 -11.90 5.67 2.84
N THR A 22 -12.54 5.67 1.66
CA THR A 22 -13.82 4.99 1.40
C THR A 22 -13.87 4.46 -0.03
N THR A 23 -14.75 3.50 -0.30
CA THR A 23 -14.92 2.94 -1.65
C THR A 23 -15.29 4.02 -2.66
N GLY A 24 -14.58 4.04 -3.80
CA GLY A 24 -14.80 5.01 -4.88
C GLY A 24 -13.87 6.21 -4.86
N LYS A 25 -13.13 6.43 -3.77
CA LYS A 25 -12.09 7.47 -3.71
C LYS A 25 -10.89 7.13 -4.60
N VAL A 26 -10.29 8.17 -5.17
CA VAL A 26 -8.98 8.09 -5.85
C VAL A 26 -7.91 8.24 -4.78
N VAL A 27 -6.85 7.45 -4.86
CA VAL A 27 -5.79 7.42 -3.85
C VAL A 27 -4.41 7.53 -4.50
N ALA A 28 -3.46 8.09 -3.74
CA ALA A 28 -2.04 7.99 -4.06
C ALA A 28 -1.46 6.71 -3.44
N VAL A 29 -0.84 5.88 -4.27
CA VAL A 29 -0.19 4.63 -3.86
C VAL A 29 1.31 4.74 -4.11
N VAL A 30 2.11 4.32 -3.14
CA VAL A 30 3.56 4.13 -3.28
C VAL A 30 3.91 2.65 -3.07
N PHE A 31 5.05 2.23 -3.59
CA PHE A 31 5.61 0.90 -3.34
C PHE A 31 6.93 1.07 -2.60
N ALA A 32 7.06 0.42 -1.45
CA ALA A 32 8.23 0.56 -0.60
C ALA A 32 9.49 -0.03 -1.25
N ASP A 33 10.65 0.51 -0.87
CA ASP A 33 11.97 0.01 -1.30
C ASP A 33 12.29 -1.36 -0.72
N TYR A 34 11.72 -1.71 0.43
CA TYR A 34 11.92 -2.98 1.10
C TYR A 34 10.60 -3.69 1.35
N ASP A 35 10.66 -5.00 1.58
CA ASP A 35 9.47 -5.78 1.90
C ASP A 35 8.80 -5.33 3.20
N LEU A 36 7.48 -5.41 3.25
CA LEU A 36 6.69 -5.00 4.42
C LEU A 36 6.08 -6.18 5.18
N ASP A 37 6.47 -7.42 4.86
CA ASP A 37 5.84 -8.66 5.41
C ASP A 37 5.96 -8.77 6.93
N ASN A 38 7.02 -8.18 7.51
CA ASN A 38 7.34 -8.27 8.94
C ASN A 38 7.01 -7.00 9.73
N ILE A 39 6.21 -6.08 9.18
CA ILE A 39 5.69 -4.94 9.94
C ILE A 39 4.51 -5.42 10.82
N ASN A 40 4.85 -5.92 12.01
CA ASN A 40 3.88 -6.56 12.91
C ASN A 40 3.64 -5.76 14.20
N GLY A 41 4.22 -4.56 14.33
CA GLY A 41 4.09 -3.69 15.51
C GLY A 41 4.69 -4.23 16.81
N ASN A 42 5.22 -5.46 16.81
CA ASN A 42 5.64 -6.18 18.02
C ASN A 42 7.09 -6.70 17.94
N ILE A 43 7.77 -6.46 16.82
CA ILE A 43 9.18 -6.80 16.58
C ILE A 43 9.86 -5.66 15.81
N ASP A 44 11.17 -5.53 15.96
CA ASP A 44 11.96 -4.65 15.10
C ASP A 44 11.84 -5.09 13.65
N TYR A 45 11.77 -4.11 12.76
CA TYR A 45 11.69 -4.38 11.32
C TYR A 45 12.94 -5.10 10.82
N SER A 46 12.75 -6.17 10.07
CA SER A 46 13.82 -6.88 9.36
C SER A 46 13.38 -7.27 7.95
N ILE A 47 14.28 -7.07 6.99
CA ILE A 47 14.10 -7.45 5.58
C ILE A 47 13.93 -8.97 5.49
N SER A 48 12.79 -9.44 4.99
CA SER A 48 12.55 -10.85 4.68
C SER A 48 12.82 -11.19 3.20
N SER A 49 12.92 -10.18 2.34
CA SER A 49 13.03 -10.34 0.91
C SER A 49 13.84 -9.21 0.27
N SER A 50 14.59 -9.51 -0.79
CA SER A 50 15.36 -8.51 -1.55
C SER A 50 14.51 -7.74 -2.59
N ARG A 51 13.18 -7.80 -2.50
CA ARG A 51 12.28 -7.13 -3.43
C ARG A 51 12.26 -5.62 -3.16
N MET A 52 12.18 -4.83 -4.22
CA MET A 52 12.13 -3.37 -4.16
C MET A 52 11.04 -2.82 -5.09
N HIS A 53 10.30 -1.81 -4.64
CA HIS A 53 9.17 -1.20 -5.36
C HIS A 53 8.18 -2.23 -5.92
N SER A 54 7.91 -3.27 -5.13
CA SER A 54 7.01 -4.36 -5.52
C SER A 54 5.55 -4.00 -5.28
N VAL A 55 4.66 -4.48 -6.15
CA VAL A 55 3.21 -4.32 -5.98
C VAL A 55 2.66 -4.98 -4.72
N ASN A 56 3.40 -5.94 -4.15
CA ASN A 56 3.05 -6.60 -2.91
C ASN A 56 3.33 -5.73 -1.67
N ASP A 57 4.11 -4.67 -1.82
CA ASP A 57 4.54 -3.76 -0.76
C ASP A 57 3.92 -2.37 -0.95
N ALA A 58 2.64 -2.37 -1.33
CA ALA A 58 1.88 -1.17 -1.63
C ALA A 58 1.40 -0.47 -0.35
N VAL A 59 1.53 0.86 -0.32
CA VAL A 59 1.05 1.71 0.76
C VAL A 59 0.24 2.86 0.19
N ILE A 60 -0.96 3.07 0.73
CA ILE A 60 -1.81 4.22 0.44
C ILE A 60 -1.35 5.38 1.34
N VAL A 61 -0.92 6.48 0.72
CA VAL A 61 -0.32 7.64 1.42
C VAL A 61 -1.19 8.89 1.42
N GLY A 62 -2.28 8.88 0.64
CA GLY A 62 -3.24 9.97 0.61
C GLY A 62 -4.48 9.64 -0.21
N VAL A 63 -5.57 10.32 0.10
CA VAL A 63 -6.80 10.35 -0.68
C VAL A 63 -6.80 11.62 -1.51
N TRP A 64 -7.08 11.50 -2.81
CA TRP A 64 -7.25 12.63 -3.70
C TRP A 64 -8.71 13.08 -3.62
N ASP A 65 -8.95 14.18 -2.90
CA ASP A 65 -10.29 14.73 -2.69
C ASP A 65 -10.49 15.95 -3.61
N VAL A 66 -11.26 15.76 -4.68
CA VAL A 66 -11.69 16.80 -5.63
C VAL A 66 -13.16 16.62 -5.94
#